data_AF-A0A7W0WD12-F1
#
_entry.id   AF-A0A7W0WD12-F1
#
_cell.length_a   1.000
_cell.length_b   1.000
_cell.length_c   1.000
_cell.angle_alpha   90.00
_cell.angle_beta   90.00
_cell.angle_gamma   90.00
#
_symmetry.space_group_name_H-M   'P 1'
#
loop_
_entity.id
_entity.type
_entity.pdbx_description
1 polymer ?
#
loop_
_entity_poly.entity_id
_entity_poly.type
_entity_poly.pdbx_seq_one_letter_code
_entity_poly.pdbx_strand_id
1 'polypeptide(L)'
;MSFPWPASTTAGASASIELLPQDASGNWPLNVRLRGLEPSRDRQDFYELWLTKDGQLAESCGRFTVHSGLTSVTLSVPYGLKRYDGWVVTRRGSPKRLLTT
;
A
#
# COMPACT_ATOMS: atom_id res chain seq x y z
N MET A 1 25.93 26.09 -20.23
CA MET A 1 24.53 25.63 -20.31
C MET A 1 24.53 24.16 -19.91
N SER A 2 24.01 23.82 -18.74
CA SER A 2 23.95 22.44 -18.26
C SER A 2 22.54 22.19 -17.76
N PHE A 3 21.81 21.31 -18.45
CA PHE A 3 20.53 20.81 -18.00
C PHE A 3 20.78 19.51 -17.22
N PRO A 4 20.51 19.44 -15.91
CA PRO A 4 20.43 18.16 -15.23
C PRO A 4 19.12 17.46 -15.63
N TRP A 5 19.22 16.23 -16.15
CA TRP A 5 18.07 15.32 -16.26
C TRP A 5 17.50 15.04 -14.87
N PRO A 6 16.17 14.86 -14.71
CA PRO A 6 15.62 14.48 -13.42
C PRO A 6 16.00 13.03 -13.12
N ALA A 7 16.62 12.81 -11.97
CA ALA A 7 16.83 11.49 -11.41
C ALA A 7 15.46 10.85 -11.10
N SER A 8 14.93 10.07 -12.04
CA SER A 8 13.81 9.15 -11.74
C SER A 8 14.35 7.96 -10.96
N THR A 9 14.46 8.16 -9.65
CA THR A 9 14.73 7.07 -8.71
C THR A 9 13.49 6.88 -7.87
N THR A 10 12.64 5.91 -8.22
CA THR A 10 11.69 5.33 -7.25
C THR A 10 12.46 4.44 -6.26
N ALA A 11 13.60 4.88 -5.74
CA ALA A 11 14.47 4.11 -4.82
C ALA A 11 14.30 4.51 -3.35
N GLY A 12 13.23 5.24 -3.03
CA GLY A 12 12.94 5.68 -1.66
C GLY A 12 11.53 5.36 -1.18
N ALA A 13 10.75 4.60 -1.96
CA ALA A 13 9.41 4.22 -1.55
C ALA A 13 9.49 3.13 -0.47
N SER A 14 8.79 3.33 0.65
CA SER A 14 8.73 2.37 1.75
C SER A 14 7.33 2.35 2.35
N ALA A 15 6.95 1.18 2.86
CA ALA A 15 5.74 1.00 3.65
C ALA A 15 6.06 0.27 4.95
N SER A 16 5.26 0.54 5.97
CA SER A 16 5.23 -0.23 7.21
C SER A 16 3.77 -0.54 7.52
N ILE A 17 3.49 -1.80 7.85
CA ILE A 17 2.15 -2.28 8.20
C ILE A 17 2.22 -2.71 9.66
N GLU A 18 1.37 -2.11 10.48
CA GLU A 18 1.20 -2.46 11.88
C GLU A 18 -0.19 -3.07 12.05
N LEU A 19 -0.21 -4.36 12.41
CA LEU A 19 -1.44 -5.07 12.74
C LEU A 19 -1.83 -4.76 14.18
N LEU A 20 -3.02 -4.19 14.37
CA LEU A 20 -3.55 -3.89 15.68
C LEU A 20 -4.35 -5.09 16.23
N PRO A 21 -4.62 -5.13 17.56
CA PRO A 21 -5.50 -6.13 18.14
C PRO A 21 -6.85 -6.17 17.44
N GLN A 22 -7.39 -7.39 17.30
CA GLN A 22 -8.71 -7.60 16.72
C GLN A 22 -9.77 -6.82 17.50
N ASP A 23 -10.67 -6.16 16.77
CA ASP A 23 -11.77 -5.41 17.39
C ASP A 23 -12.88 -6.34 17.91
N ALA A 24 -13.85 -5.77 18.64
CA ALA A 24 -14.97 -6.52 19.20
C ALA A 24 -15.87 -7.19 18.12
N SER A 25 -15.78 -6.74 16.87
CA SER A 25 -16.51 -7.31 15.73
C SER A 25 -15.70 -8.39 15.00
N GLY A 26 -14.50 -8.70 15.47
CA GLY A 26 -13.64 -9.68 14.83
C GLY A 26 -12.84 -9.15 13.63
N ASN A 27 -12.83 -7.83 13.39
CA ASN A 27 -12.01 -7.27 12.32
C ASN A 27 -10.60 -7.00 12.83
N TRP A 28 -9.65 -7.02 11.90
CA TRP A 28 -8.25 -6.72 12.13
C TRP A 28 -7.95 -5.30 11.64
N PRO A 29 -7.78 -4.33 12.55
CA PRO A 29 -7.35 -2.99 12.17
C PRO A 29 -5.87 -2.99 11.79
N LEU A 30 -5.53 -2.24 10.76
CA LEU A 30 -4.21 -2.14 10.17
C LEU A 30 -3.84 -0.66 10.08
N ASN A 31 -2.67 -0.29 10.61
CA ASN A 31 -2.11 1.03 10.36
C ASN A 31 -0.99 0.91 9.32
N VAL A 32 -1.18 1.56 8.18
CA VAL A 32 -0.26 1.51 7.06
C VAL A 32 0.38 2.87 6.88
N ARG A 33 1.70 2.92 6.99
CA ARG A 33 2.50 4.13 6.83
C ARG A 33 3.30 4.03 5.54
N LEU A 34 3.14 4.99 4.65
CA LEU A 34 3.72 5.00 3.31
C LEU A 34 4.53 6.28 3.08
N ARG A 35 5.70 6.14 2.46
CA ARG A 35 6.55 7.27 2.05
C ARG A 35 7.14 7.00 0.68
N GLY A 36 7.45 8.07 -0.05
CA GLY A 36 8.21 8.01 -1.31
C GLY A 36 7.44 7.46 -2.52
N LEU A 37 6.14 7.21 -2.38
CA LEU A 37 5.23 6.95 -3.50
C LEU A 37 4.82 8.26 -4.18
N GLU A 38 4.50 8.18 -5.46
CA GLU A 38 4.01 9.35 -6.20
C GLU A 38 2.65 9.79 -5.63
N PRO A 39 2.46 11.08 -5.32
CA PRO A 39 1.18 11.56 -4.80
C PRO A 39 0.04 11.29 -5.79
N SER A 40 -1.10 10.90 -5.22
CA SER A 40 -2.37 10.76 -5.93
C SER A 40 -2.81 12.12 -6.47
N ARG A 41 -3.21 12.17 -7.74
CA ARG A 41 -3.69 13.39 -8.41
C ARG A 41 -5.11 13.75 -7.98
N ASP A 42 -5.96 12.74 -7.82
CA ASP A 42 -7.36 12.88 -7.45
C ASP A 42 -7.89 11.57 -6.83
N ARG A 43 -9.21 11.49 -6.57
CA ARG A 43 -9.84 10.32 -5.94
C ARG A 43 -9.90 9.07 -6.83
N GLN A 44 -9.74 9.21 -8.14
CA GLN A 44 -9.67 8.09 -9.09
C GLN A 44 -8.24 7.55 -9.23
N ASP A 45 -7.24 8.35 -8.85
CA ASP A 45 -5.84 7.97 -8.74
C ASP A 45 -5.50 7.46 -7.34
N PHE A 46 -5.86 6.21 -7.05
CA PHE A 46 -5.63 5.59 -5.74
C PHE A 46 -4.67 4.43 -5.81
N TYR A 47 -4.13 4.11 -4.65
CA TYR A 47 -3.37 2.91 -4.37
C TYR A 47 -4.28 1.90 -3.69
N GLU A 48 -3.93 0.62 -3.83
CA GLU A 48 -4.67 -0.48 -3.22
C GLU A 48 -3.67 -1.41 -2.55
N LEU A 49 -3.95 -1.75 -1.29
CA LEU A 49 -3.19 -2.74 -0.54
C LEU A 49 -3.83 -4.11 -0.77
N TRP A 50 -2.99 -5.07 -1.12
CA TRP A 50 -3.37 -6.44 -1.40
C TRP A 50 -2.62 -7.40 -0.49
N LEU A 51 -3.29 -8.47 -0.11
CA LEU A 51 -2.63 -9.67 0.39
C LEU A 51 -2.24 -10.57 -0.77
N THR A 52 -1.11 -11.23 -0.62
CA THR A 52 -0.66 -12.24 -1.58
C THR A 52 -0.73 -13.64 -1.00
N LYS A 53 -1.06 -14.59 -1.87
CA LYS A 53 -0.97 -16.02 -1.59
C LYS A 53 -0.29 -16.70 -2.78
N ASP A 54 0.71 -17.53 -2.52
CA ASP A 54 1.45 -18.23 -3.58
C ASP A 54 2.02 -17.25 -4.65
N GLY A 55 2.43 -16.06 -4.21
CA GLY A 55 2.96 -15.00 -5.07
C GLY A 55 1.94 -14.26 -5.96
N GLN A 56 0.64 -14.57 -5.83
CA GLN A 56 -0.46 -13.92 -6.56
C GLN A 56 -1.26 -12.97 -5.65
N LEU A 57 -1.88 -11.94 -6.24
CA LEU A 57 -2.82 -11.06 -5.52
C LEU A 57 -4.06 -11.89 -5.14
N ALA A 58 -4.41 -11.90 -3.85
CA ALA A 58 -5.47 -12.75 -3.32
C ALA A 58 -6.67 -11.93 -2.83
N GLU A 59 -6.47 -11.04 -1.84
CA GLU A 59 -7.55 -10.21 -1.28
C GLU A 59 -7.14 -8.74 -1.21
N SER A 60 -8.09 -7.85 -1.46
CA SER A 60 -7.91 -6.41 -1.26
C SER A 60 -8.17 -6.05 0.20
N CYS A 61 -7.24 -5.30 0.79
CA CYS A 61 -7.35 -4.75 2.15
C CYS A 61 -7.97 -3.35 2.16
N GLY A 62 -8.06 -2.71 1.00
CA GLY A 62 -8.66 -1.39 0.84
C GLY A 62 -7.85 -0.46 -0.07
N ARG A 63 -8.52 0.63 -0.44
CA ARG A 63 -8.00 1.66 -1.36
C ARG A 63 -7.74 2.94 -0.60
N PHE A 64 -6.69 3.65 -0.98
CA PHE A 64 -6.29 4.90 -0.35
C PHE A 64 -5.57 5.82 -1.34
N THR A 65 -5.66 7.12 -1.12
CA THR A 65 -4.84 8.11 -1.84
C THR A 65 -3.58 8.40 -1.07
N VAL A 66 -2.47 8.62 -1.78
CA VAL A 66 -1.20 9.01 -1.20
C VAL A 66 -1.00 10.50 -1.39
N HIS A 67 -0.46 11.18 -0.38
CA HIS A 67 -0.04 12.57 -0.48
C HIS A 67 1.48 12.67 -0.38
N SER A 68 2.04 13.85 -0.69
CA SER A 68 3.47 14.10 -0.53
C SER A 68 3.91 13.88 0.92
N GLY A 69 5.10 13.31 1.10
CA GLY A 69 5.67 13.01 2.41
C GLY A 69 5.20 11.66 2.99
N LEU A 70 4.82 11.67 4.27
CA LEU A 70 4.31 10.50 4.99
C LEU A 70 2.78 10.45 4.89
N THR A 71 2.26 9.42 4.24
CA THR A 71 0.84 9.07 4.28
C THR A 71 0.62 8.00 5.34
N SER A 72 -0.38 8.18 6.21
CA SER A 72 -0.81 7.14 7.17
C SER A 72 -2.28 6.84 6.94
N VAL A 73 -2.62 5.56 6.79
CA VAL A 73 -3.99 5.11 6.54
C VAL A 73 -4.34 3.97 7.48
N THR A 74 -5.54 4.05 8.03
CA THR A 74 -6.12 2.97 8.82
C THR A 74 -7.07 2.17 7.94
N LEU A 75 -6.80 0.87 7.81
CA LEU A 75 -7.65 -0.08 7.12
C LEU A 75 -8.20 -1.07 8.15
N SER A 76 -9.30 -1.75 7.82
CA SER A 76 -9.86 -2.81 8.65
C SER A 76 -10.24 -3.97 7.76
N VAL A 77 -9.76 -5.17 8.08
CA VAL A 77 -10.04 -6.38 7.30
C VAL A 77 -10.80 -7.41 8.13
N PRO A 78 -11.92 -7.97 7.62
CA PRO A 78 -12.77 -8.88 8.37
C PRO A 78 -12.31 -10.35 8.33
N TYR A 79 -11.25 -10.67 7.58
CA TYR A 79 -10.80 -12.03 7.31
C TYR A 79 -9.49 -12.37 8.04
N GLY A 80 -9.26 -13.67 8.26
CA GLY A 80 -8.03 -14.16 8.88
C GLY A 80 -6.80 -13.97 8.00
N LEU A 81 -5.74 -13.38 8.57
CA LEU A 81 -4.50 -13.04 7.86
C LEU A 81 -3.49 -14.18 7.74
N LYS A 82 -3.63 -15.25 8.56
CA LYS A 82 -2.65 -16.34 8.67
C LYS A 82 -2.45 -17.18 7.40
N ARG A 83 -3.36 -17.07 6.43
CA ARG A 83 -3.35 -17.88 5.19
C ARG A 83 -2.66 -17.19 4.00
N TYR A 84 -2.07 -16.02 4.24
CA TYR A 84 -1.42 -15.19 3.23
C TYR A 84 0.06 -15.06 3.56
N ASP A 85 0.86 -14.95 2.51
CA ASP A 85 2.32 -15.04 2.61
C ASP A 85 2.98 -13.67 2.47
N GLY A 86 2.23 -12.61 2.15
CA GLY A 86 2.78 -11.28 1.99
C GLY A 86 1.77 -10.20 1.65
N TRP A 87 2.29 -8.99 1.46
CA TRP A 87 1.53 -7.78 1.17
C TRP A 87 2.10 -7.08 -0.06
N VAL A 88 1.21 -6.49 -0.86
CA VAL A 88 1.59 -5.76 -2.07
C VAL A 88 0.78 -4.47 -2.16
N VAL A 89 1.44 -3.36 -2.49
CA VAL A 89 0.77 -2.13 -2.90
C VAL A 89 0.82 -1.99 -4.42
N THR A 90 -0.33 -1.76 -5.03
CA THR A 90 -0.47 -1.41 -6.45
C THR A 90 -1.10 -0.03 -6.61
N ARG A 91 -0.95 0.58 -7.79
CA ARG A 91 -1.67 1.80 -8.18
C ARG A 91 -2.78 1.44 -9.14
N ARG A 92 -3.92 2.14 -9.06
CA ARG A 92 -5.09 1.91 -9.90
C ARG A 92 -4.69 1.84 -11.39
N GLY A 93 -5.17 0.79 -12.06
CA GLY A 93 -4.92 0.58 -13.49
C GLY A 93 -3.54 0.00 -13.82
N SER A 94 -2.73 -0.33 -12.82
CA SER A 94 -1.42 -0.95 -13.02
C SER A 94 -1.29 -2.28 -12.25
N PRO A 95 -0.87 -3.38 -12.90
CA PRO A 95 -0.51 -4.62 -12.19
C PRO A 95 0.87 -4.54 -11.52
N LYS A 96 1.59 -3.40 -11.67
CA LYS A 96 2.92 -3.23 -11.10
C LYS A 96 2.85 -3.23 -9.57
N ARG A 97 3.60 -4.14 -8.96
CA ARG A 97 3.84 -4.17 -7.51
C ARG A 97 4.82 -3.05 -7.19
N LEU A 98 4.37 -2.06 -6.42
CA LEU A 98 5.18 -0.88 -6.09
C LEU A 98 5.91 -1.06 -4.77
N LEU A 99 5.29 -1.78 -3.83
CA LEU A 99 5.87 -2.17 -2.54
C LEU A 99 5.48 -3.60 -2.25
N THR A 100 6.41 -4.37 -1.69
CA THR A 100 6.21 -5.76 -1.26
C THR A 100 6.88 -5.97 0.10
N THR A 101 6.37 -6.92 0.88
CA THR A 101 7.05 -7.45 2.08
C THR A 101 7.90 -8.66 1.75
#